data_AF-A0A2D0NIQ2-F1
#
_entry.id   AF-A0A2D0NIQ2-F1
#
_cell.length_a   1.000
_cell.length_b   1.000
_cell.length_c   1.000
_cell.angle_alpha   90.00
_cell.angle_beta   90.00
_cell.angle_gamma   90.00
#
_symmetry.space_group_name_H-M   'P 1'
#
loop_
_entity.id
_entity.type
_entity.pdbx_description
1 polymer ?
#
loop_
_entity_poly.entity_id
_entity_poly.type
_entity_poly.pdbx_seq_one_letter_code
_entity_poly.pdbx_strand_id
1 'polypeptide(L)'
;MKILLTAAISAFLLGSLTAQDFQYVNAFNGLLVRDAPDITASRLDKLPFAARVNVLENSGKAYTLLENGKKISGEWVKIKAYDDRRFRQITGYVFNAFLTQEKIFPLNRIDFGGLSLEMEHLELFDDLGPNGTDTLHFLLEPGESPETKRLRITRNIYRKIEILQRYETTVTIMDEGPHCDLIEWEHFYSEWEPLTYLPSINAYQVRQYSESESRKFIDVTPEELQRAVLQHCGERWAKLIPSDQSVGTYPSGIDISRIFLKLVLTDQDGQVSEKLLIFELPMGC
;
A
#
# COMPACT_ATOMS: atom_id res chain seq x y z
N MET A 1 -31.59 -70.54 -17.51
CA MET A 1 -31.73 -70.11 -16.10
C MET A 1 -30.38 -69.59 -15.63
N LYS A 2 -30.34 -68.28 -15.35
CA LYS A 2 -29.36 -67.50 -14.56
C LYS A 2 -27.86 -67.52 -14.94
N ILE A 3 -27.50 -66.39 -15.56
CA ILE A 3 -26.24 -65.65 -15.59
C ILE A 3 -25.47 -65.68 -14.25
N LEU A 4 -24.13 -65.73 -14.30
CA LEU A 4 -23.25 -65.17 -13.27
C LEU A 4 -22.04 -64.51 -13.93
N LEU A 5 -22.17 -63.19 -14.16
CA LEU A 5 -21.08 -62.27 -14.44
C LEU A 5 -20.15 -62.23 -13.22
N THR A 6 -18.86 -62.44 -13.42
CA THR A 6 -17.81 -62.05 -12.48
C THR A 6 -17.48 -60.59 -12.74
N ALA A 7 -18.01 -59.68 -11.91
CA ALA A 7 -17.66 -58.27 -11.94
C ALA A 7 -16.39 -58.04 -11.10
N ALA A 8 -15.31 -57.61 -11.75
CA ALA A 8 -14.14 -57.08 -11.07
C ALA A 8 -14.44 -55.64 -10.62
N ILE A 9 -14.59 -55.44 -9.30
CA ILE A 9 -14.73 -54.11 -8.70
C ILE A 9 -13.33 -53.52 -8.60
N SER A 10 -12.98 -52.66 -9.55
CA SER A 10 -11.78 -51.83 -9.47
C SER A 10 -12.10 -50.65 -8.53
N ALA A 11 -11.56 -50.70 -7.31
CA ALA A 11 -11.66 -49.62 -6.35
C ALA A 11 -10.82 -48.43 -6.83
N PHE A 12 -11.49 -47.44 -7.42
CA PHE A 12 -10.89 -46.15 -7.76
C PHE A 12 -10.68 -45.37 -6.45
N LEU A 13 -9.48 -45.50 -5.88
CA LEU A 13 -9.00 -44.64 -4.80
C LEU A 13 -8.86 -43.22 -5.34
N LEU A 14 -9.93 -42.42 -5.22
CA LEU A 14 -9.86 -40.96 -5.32
C LEU A 14 -9.08 -40.46 -4.10
N GLY A 15 -7.76 -40.35 -4.24
CA GLY A 15 -6.98 -39.50 -3.36
C GLY A 15 -7.47 -38.07 -3.54
N SER A 16 -8.18 -37.54 -2.55
CA SER A 16 -8.49 -36.12 -2.49
C SER A 16 -7.15 -35.36 -2.38
N LEU A 17 -6.68 -34.81 -3.48
CA LEU A 17 -5.67 -33.75 -3.46
C LEU A 17 -6.29 -32.59 -2.69
N THR A 18 -5.98 -32.47 -1.40
CA THR A 18 -6.31 -31.25 -0.65
C THR A 18 -5.42 -30.15 -1.22
N ALA A 19 -5.98 -29.28 -2.07
CA ALA A 19 -5.36 -27.99 -2.32
C ALA A 19 -5.19 -27.34 -0.94
N GLN A 20 -3.96 -27.04 -0.54
CA GLN A 20 -3.73 -26.27 0.67
C GLN A 20 -4.18 -24.83 0.38
N ASP A 21 -5.40 -24.51 0.79
CA ASP A 21 -5.91 -23.14 0.74
C ASP A 21 -5.20 -22.33 1.83
N PHE A 22 -4.12 -21.67 1.41
CA PHE A 22 -3.51 -20.63 2.22
C PHE A 22 -4.21 -19.31 1.96
N GLN A 23 -4.35 -18.52 3.01
CA GLN A 23 -4.93 -17.18 2.99
C GLN A 23 -4.00 -16.23 3.74
N TYR A 24 -4.29 -14.93 3.62
CA TYR A 24 -3.54 -13.87 4.26
C TYR A 24 -4.44 -13.10 5.22
N VAL A 25 -3.87 -12.69 6.35
CA VAL A 25 -4.56 -11.86 7.33
C VAL A 25 -4.75 -10.46 6.75
N ASN A 26 -5.99 -10.13 6.40
CA ASN A 26 -6.46 -8.80 5.98
C ASN A 26 -7.07 -8.00 7.14
N ALA A 27 -6.54 -8.20 8.35
CA ALA A 27 -6.83 -7.35 9.50
C ALA A 27 -5.63 -6.43 9.72
N PHE A 28 -5.77 -5.14 9.43
CA PHE A 28 -4.67 -4.18 9.54
C PHE A 28 -4.09 -4.10 10.96
N ASN A 29 -4.96 -4.25 11.97
CA ASN A 29 -4.57 -4.32 13.37
C ASN A 29 -4.07 -5.71 13.81
N GLY A 30 -3.97 -6.68 12.90
CA GLY A 30 -3.73 -8.09 13.20
C GLY A 30 -5.01 -8.84 13.63
N LEU A 31 -4.99 -10.17 13.51
CA LEU A 31 -6.14 -11.04 13.71
C LEU A 31 -5.95 -11.91 14.95
N LEU A 32 -6.90 -11.84 15.88
CA LEU A 32 -6.87 -12.63 17.12
C LEU A 32 -7.15 -14.10 16.82
N VAL A 33 -6.32 -14.98 17.39
CA VAL A 33 -6.50 -16.44 17.37
C VAL A 33 -7.10 -16.87 18.70
N ARG A 34 -8.11 -17.73 18.65
CA ARG A 34 -8.85 -18.22 19.82
C ARG A 34 -8.83 -19.74 19.95
N ASP A 35 -9.09 -20.24 21.14
CA ASP A 35 -9.14 -21.68 21.44
C ASP A 35 -10.42 -22.36 20.95
N ALA A 36 -11.50 -21.60 20.76
CA ALA A 36 -12.76 -22.06 20.20
C ALA A 36 -13.33 -21.07 19.15
N PRO A 37 -14.21 -21.52 18.24
CA PRO A 37 -14.87 -20.68 17.23
C PRO A 37 -15.97 -19.81 17.86
N ASP A 38 -15.59 -18.90 18.74
CA ASP A 38 -16.48 -18.01 19.49
C ASP A 38 -15.74 -16.72 19.90
N ILE A 39 -16.43 -15.57 19.84
CA ILE A 39 -15.86 -14.26 20.17
C ILE A 39 -15.51 -14.11 21.66
N THR A 40 -16.12 -14.93 22.52
CA THR A 40 -15.90 -14.93 23.98
C THR A 40 -14.81 -15.91 24.41
N ALA A 41 -14.40 -16.81 23.52
CA ALA A 41 -13.39 -17.83 23.77
C ALA A 41 -12.01 -17.25 24.13
N SER A 42 -11.14 -18.03 24.78
CA SER A 42 -9.85 -17.55 25.25
C SER A 42 -8.98 -17.11 24.07
N ARG A 43 -8.27 -15.99 24.23
CA ARG A 43 -7.31 -15.51 23.22
C ARG A 43 -6.02 -16.31 23.37
N LEU A 44 -5.66 -17.04 22.32
CA LEU A 44 -4.39 -17.76 22.25
C LEU A 44 -3.27 -16.87 21.73
N ASP A 45 -3.56 -16.08 20.71
CA ASP A 45 -2.54 -15.31 20.00
C ASP A 45 -3.09 -14.17 19.16
N LYS A 46 -2.19 -13.46 18.48
CA LYS A 46 -2.50 -12.44 17.48
C LYS A 46 -1.58 -12.55 16.27
N LEU A 47 -2.16 -12.89 15.13
CA LEU A 47 -1.45 -12.91 13.85
C LEU A 47 -1.26 -11.48 13.34
N PRO A 48 -0.06 -11.11 12.86
CA PRO A 48 0.13 -9.81 12.24
C PRO A 48 -0.64 -9.70 10.92
N PHE A 49 -0.86 -8.47 10.46
CA PHE A 49 -1.32 -8.21 9.09
C PHE A 49 -0.38 -8.87 8.08
N ALA A 50 -0.92 -9.30 6.93
CA ALA A 50 -0.21 -10.03 5.88
C ALA A 50 0.30 -11.42 6.30
N ALA A 51 0.06 -11.88 7.53
CA ALA A 51 0.47 -13.23 7.94
C ALA A 51 -0.20 -14.28 7.06
N ARG A 52 0.62 -15.18 6.51
CA ARG A 52 0.14 -16.35 5.79
C ARG A 52 -0.41 -17.38 6.77
N VAL A 53 -1.61 -17.87 6.51
CA VAL A 53 -2.27 -18.92 7.29
C VAL A 53 -2.71 -20.04 6.38
N ASN A 54 -2.66 -21.28 6.88
CA ASN A 54 -3.31 -22.42 6.24
C ASN A 54 -4.67 -22.62 6.89
N VAL A 55 -5.75 -22.61 6.11
CA VAL A 55 -7.08 -22.95 6.62
C VAL A 55 -7.18 -24.47 6.70
N LEU A 56 -7.41 -24.98 7.92
CA LEU A 56 -7.49 -26.41 8.17
C LEU A 56 -8.93 -26.92 8.12
N GLU A 57 -9.87 -26.13 8.61
CA GLU A 57 -11.26 -26.55 8.81
C GLU A 57 -12.17 -25.33 8.86
N ASN A 58 -13.35 -25.42 8.23
CA ASN A 58 -14.44 -24.50 8.48
C ASN A 58 -15.29 -25.02 9.64
N SER A 59 -15.49 -24.22 10.69
CA SER A 59 -16.25 -24.67 11.85
C SER A 59 -17.77 -24.63 11.63
N GLY A 60 -18.24 -24.06 10.52
CA GLY A 60 -19.67 -23.85 10.22
C GLY A 60 -20.37 -22.89 11.18
N LYS A 61 -19.61 -22.14 12.00
CA LYS A 61 -20.17 -21.17 12.94
C LYS A 61 -20.09 -19.79 12.35
N ALA A 62 -21.21 -19.33 11.80
CA ALA A 62 -21.35 -17.97 11.32
C ALA A 62 -21.29 -16.96 12.48
N TYR A 63 -20.71 -15.80 12.20
CA TYR A 63 -20.68 -14.67 13.11
C TYR A 63 -20.80 -13.38 12.32
N THR A 64 -21.44 -12.38 12.93
CA THR A 64 -21.58 -11.05 12.35
C THR A 64 -21.17 -10.04 13.40
N LEU A 65 -20.22 -9.19 13.06
CA LEU A 65 -19.81 -8.06 13.89
C LEU A 65 -20.22 -6.75 13.26
N LEU A 66 -20.30 -5.72 14.09
CA LEU A 66 -20.67 -4.37 13.70
C LEU A 66 -19.45 -3.48 13.95
N GLU A 67 -18.85 -2.97 12.88
CA GLU A 67 -17.68 -2.10 12.92
C GLU A 67 -18.00 -0.80 12.18
N ASN A 68 -17.94 0.32 12.90
CA ASN A 68 -18.26 1.66 12.36
C ASN A 68 -19.62 1.73 11.64
N GLY A 69 -20.63 1.05 12.16
CA GLY A 69 -21.98 0.99 11.56
C GLY A 69 -22.12 0.01 10.39
N LYS A 70 -21.02 -0.59 9.90
CA LYS A 70 -21.04 -1.61 8.85
C LYS A 70 -21.11 -3.00 9.47
N LYS A 71 -22.02 -3.85 8.94
CA LYS A 71 -22.07 -5.27 9.29
C LYS A 71 -20.99 -6.01 8.51
N ILE A 72 -20.16 -6.75 9.23
CA ILE A 72 -19.14 -7.63 8.68
C ILE A 72 -19.52 -9.05 9.09
N SER A 73 -19.92 -9.86 8.12
CA SER A 73 -20.37 -11.24 8.31
C SER A 73 -19.32 -12.21 7.79
N GLY A 74 -19.22 -13.36 8.44
CA GLY A 74 -18.31 -14.44 8.05
C GLY A 74 -18.52 -15.66 8.92
N GLU A 75 -17.53 -16.54 8.95
CA GLU A 75 -17.51 -17.77 9.73
C GLU A 75 -16.19 -17.92 10.49
N TRP A 76 -16.24 -18.67 11.59
CA TRP A 76 -15.01 -19.09 12.26
C TRP A 76 -14.36 -20.24 11.50
N VAL A 77 -13.05 -20.12 11.29
CA VAL A 77 -12.24 -21.14 10.63
C VAL A 77 -11.06 -21.49 11.50
N LYS A 78 -10.70 -22.78 11.53
CA LYS A 78 -9.50 -23.26 12.19
C LYS A 78 -8.32 -23.05 11.27
N ILE A 79 -7.25 -22.46 11.78
CA ILE A 79 -6.05 -22.15 11.02
C ILE A 79 -4.82 -22.79 11.64
N LYS A 80 -3.78 -22.91 10.81
CA LYS A 80 -2.40 -23.14 11.21
C LYS A 80 -1.51 -22.07 10.57
N ALA A 81 -0.80 -21.33 11.40
CA ALA A 81 0.14 -20.30 10.99
C ALA A 81 1.52 -20.60 11.57
N TYR A 82 2.56 -20.08 10.94
CA TYR A 82 3.92 -20.10 11.48
C TYR A 82 4.34 -18.67 11.81
N ASP A 83 4.79 -18.47 13.05
CA ASP A 83 5.33 -17.19 13.51
C ASP A 83 6.86 -17.25 13.41
N ASP A 84 7.40 -16.79 12.28
CA ASP A 84 8.83 -16.80 11.99
C ASP A 84 9.66 -16.12 13.09
N ARG A 85 9.11 -15.08 13.72
CA ARG A 85 9.81 -14.30 14.75
C ARG A 85 9.99 -15.06 16.06
N ARG A 86 9.06 -15.98 16.37
CA ARG A 86 9.06 -16.79 17.59
C ARG A 86 9.34 -18.26 17.32
N PHE A 87 9.67 -18.62 16.08
CA PHE A 87 9.95 -19.97 15.60
C PHE A 87 8.94 -21.02 16.10
N ARG A 88 7.65 -20.67 16.06
CA ARG A 88 6.59 -21.56 16.57
C ARG A 88 5.38 -21.60 15.66
N GLN A 89 4.68 -22.72 15.76
CA GLN A 89 3.39 -22.91 15.11
C GLN A 89 2.26 -22.37 16.00
N ILE A 90 1.33 -21.65 15.39
CA ILE A 90 0.09 -21.20 16.03
C ILE A 90 -1.06 -21.99 15.41
N THR A 91 -1.95 -22.52 16.23
CA THR A 91 -3.15 -23.26 15.77
C THR A 91 -4.32 -22.87 16.65
N GLY A 92 -5.45 -22.55 16.02
CA GLY A 92 -6.66 -22.08 16.70
C GLY A 92 -7.70 -21.56 15.71
N TYR A 93 -8.69 -20.84 16.20
CA TYR A 93 -9.80 -20.33 15.41
C TYR A 93 -9.68 -18.83 15.16
N VAL A 94 -9.97 -18.39 13.95
CA VAL A 94 -10.03 -16.98 13.54
C VAL A 94 -11.32 -16.70 12.76
N PHE A 95 -11.71 -15.43 12.67
CA PHE A 95 -12.88 -15.01 11.90
C PHE A 95 -12.49 -14.74 10.44
N ASN A 96 -13.03 -15.51 9.50
CA ASN A 96 -12.58 -15.53 8.11
C ASN A 96 -12.90 -14.26 7.30
N ALA A 97 -13.79 -13.39 7.80
CA ALA A 97 -14.08 -12.11 7.15
C ALA A 97 -12.85 -11.18 7.10
N PHE A 98 -11.82 -11.49 7.89
CA PHE A 98 -10.52 -10.83 7.86
C PHE A 98 -9.41 -11.65 7.20
N LEU A 99 -9.79 -12.65 6.40
CA LEU A 99 -8.86 -13.40 5.56
C LEU A 99 -9.12 -13.09 4.08
N THR A 100 -8.07 -13.10 3.28
CA THR A 100 -8.17 -12.97 1.82
C THR A 100 -7.28 -14.02 1.15
N GLN A 101 -7.66 -14.44 -0.06
CA GLN A 101 -6.80 -15.26 -0.91
C GLN A 101 -5.72 -14.42 -1.62
N GLU A 102 -5.97 -13.13 -1.79
CA GLU A 102 -5.01 -12.21 -2.39
C GLU A 102 -3.77 -12.10 -1.51
N LYS A 103 -2.59 -12.24 -2.12
CA LYS A 103 -1.34 -12.09 -1.39
C LYS A 103 -1.24 -10.67 -0.87
N ILE A 104 -1.21 -10.54 0.46
CA ILE A 104 -0.91 -9.28 1.12
C ILE A 104 0.57 -9.27 1.42
N PHE A 105 1.22 -8.17 1.06
CA PHE A 105 2.62 -7.95 1.34
C PHE A 105 2.78 -7.21 2.69
N PRO A 106 3.93 -7.38 3.37
CA PRO A 106 4.16 -6.80 4.68
C PRO A 106 4.25 -5.26 4.64
N LEU A 107 3.99 -4.65 5.80
CA LEU A 107 4.00 -3.19 5.97
C LEU A 107 5.41 -2.61 5.88
N ASN A 108 5.52 -1.40 5.32
CA ASN A 108 6.75 -0.62 5.36
C ASN A 108 6.84 0.14 6.68
N ARG A 109 7.90 -0.13 7.45
CA ARG A 109 8.12 0.46 8.77
C ARG A 109 8.94 1.73 8.64
N ILE A 110 8.48 2.78 9.31
CA ILE A 110 9.07 4.12 9.30
C ILE A 110 9.30 4.53 10.74
N ASP A 111 10.50 5.00 11.08
CA ASP A 111 10.85 5.36 12.46
C ASP A 111 11.58 6.71 12.55
N PHE A 112 11.11 7.56 13.47
CA PHE A 112 11.68 8.87 13.80
C PHE A 112 12.00 8.99 15.31
N GLY A 113 12.52 7.92 15.93
CA GLY A 113 13.04 7.88 17.31
C GLY A 113 11.96 7.91 18.41
N GLY A 114 10.97 8.78 18.28
CA GLY A 114 9.80 8.94 19.16
C GLY A 114 8.46 8.64 18.48
N LEU A 115 8.47 8.46 17.16
CA LEU A 115 7.31 8.10 16.37
C LEU A 115 7.67 6.92 15.48
N SER A 116 6.91 5.84 15.56
CA SER A 116 7.01 4.73 14.61
C SER A 116 5.69 4.62 13.85
N LEU A 117 5.79 4.52 12.53
CA LEU A 117 4.68 4.40 11.60
C LEU A 117 4.80 3.11 10.79
N GLU A 118 3.66 2.62 10.33
CA GLU A 118 3.60 1.48 9.39
C GLU A 118 2.65 1.83 8.25
N MET A 119 3.17 1.89 7.03
CA MET A 119 2.37 2.07 5.82
C MET A 119 1.96 0.72 5.27
N GLU A 120 0.75 0.62 4.73
CA GLU A 120 0.39 -0.50 3.84
C GLU A 120 1.46 -0.69 2.76
N HIS A 121 1.67 -1.93 2.36
CA HIS A 121 2.79 -2.31 1.52
C HIS A 121 2.96 -1.39 0.31
N LEU A 122 4.20 -0.95 0.10
CA LEU A 122 4.69 -0.30 -1.12
C LEU A 122 5.85 -1.13 -1.66
N GLU A 123 5.83 -1.38 -2.96
CA GLU A 123 6.96 -1.91 -3.70
C GLU A 123 7.99 -0.78 -3.95
N LEU A 124 9.22 -0.97 -3.47
CA LEU A 124 10.32 -0.01 -3.61
C LEU A 124 11.29 -0.52 -4.69
N PHE A 125 11.81 0.39 -5.53
CA PHE A 125 12.73 0.07 -6.64
C PHE A 125 14.14 -0.36 -6.17
N ASP A 126 14.48 -0.14 -4.90
CA ASP A 126 15.75 -0.58 -4.31
C ASP A 126 15.57 -0.92 -2.82
N ASP A 127 16.31 -1.92 -2.33
CA ASP A 127 16.31 -2.36 -0.92
C ASP A 127 17.05 -1.36 0.01
N LEU A 128 17.53 -0.26 -0.56
CA LEU A 128 18.07 0.88 0.19
C LEU A 128 16.93 1.55 0.93
N GLY A 129 16.69 1.07 2.16
CA GLY A 129 15.75 1.66 3.10
C GLY A 129 15.96 3.18 3.25
N PRO A 130 14.93 3.90 3.69
CA PRO A 130 14.92 5.35 3.64
C PRO A 130 16.12 5.97 4.39
N ASN A 131 16.84 6.87 3.73
CA ASN A 131 17.98 7.60 4.29
C ASN A 131 17.55 8.96 4.85
N GLY A 132 18.01 9.28 6.06
CA GLY A 132 17.85 10.60 6.70
C GLY A 132 17.29 10.52 8.11
N THR A 133 17.47 11.59 8.89
CA THR A 133 16.95 11.68 10.28
C THR A 133 15.57 12.33 10.34
N ASP A 134 15.32 13.29 9.45
CA ASP A 134 14.08 14.06 9.40
C ASP A 134 13.30 13.90 8.10
N THR A 135 13.99 13.57 7.01
CA THR A 135 13.41 13.31 5.70
C THR A 135 13.75 11.89 5.29
N LEU A 136 12.77 11.15 4.79
CA LEU A 136 12.92 9.80 4.26
C LEU A 136 12.45 9.79 2.80
N HIS A 137 13.31 9.30 1.91
CA HIS A 137 13.02 9.16 0.49
C HIS A 137 12.68 7.70 0.16
N PHE A 138 11.64 7.51 -0.65
CA PHE A 138 11.16 6.22 -1.14
C PHE A 138 11.09 6.29 -2.66
N LEU A 139 11.92 5.52 -3.35
CA LEU A 139 11.81 5.33 -4.79
C LEU A 139 10.89 4.12 -5.03
N LEU A 140 9.77 4.33 -5.71
CA LEU A 140 8.75 3.31 -5.91
C LEU A 140 8.97 2.54 -7.21
N GLU A 141 8.51 1.29 -7.25
CA GLU A 141 8.43 0.52 -8.50
C GLU A 141 7.40 1.13 -9.47
N PRO A 142 7.53 0.93 -10.80
CA PRO A 142 6.54 1.41 -11.76
C PRO A 142 5.12 0.88 -11.47
N GLY A 143 4.14 1.78 -11.48
CA GLY A 143 2.75 1.47 -11.17
C GLY A 143 2.40 1.46 -9.68
N GLU A 144 3.37 1.69 -8.80
CA GLU A 144 3.16 1.78 -7.37
C GLU A 144 2.92 3.24 -6.90
N SER A 145 2.05 3.42 -5.90
CA SER A 145 1.73 4.74 -5.33
C SER A 145 1.33 4.64 -3.85
N PRO A 146 1.67 5.64 -3.00
CA PRO A 146 1.16 5.71 -1.63
C PRO A 146 -0.32 6.07 -1.56
N GLU A 147 -0.94 6.52 -2.65
CA GLU A 147 -2.36 6.90 -2.69
C GLU A 147 -3.26 5.74 -2.28
N THR A 148 -4.40 6.06 -1.64
CA THR A 148 -5.37 5.10 -1.08
C THR A 148 -4.84 4.20 0.04
N LYS A 149 -3.52 4.23 0.33
CA LYS A 149 -2.93 3.44 1.40
C LYS A 149 -3.13 4.06 2.77
N ARG A 150 -3.00 3.22 3.80
CA ARG A 150 -3.11 3.61 5.20
C ARG A 150 -1.73 3.74 5.85
N LEU A 151 -1.56 4.80 6.63
CA LEU A 151 -0.38 5.07 7.45
C LEU A 151 -0.74 4.96 8.94
N ARG A 152 -0.34 3.87 9.59
CA ARG A 152 -0.64 3.59 11.00
C ARG A 152 0.39 4.20 11.92
N ILE A 153 -0.07 4.76 13.04
CA ILE A 153 0.81 5.06 14.17
C ILE A 153 0.94 3.80 15.02
N THR A 154 2.17 3.33 15.24
CA THR A 154 2.46 2.15 16.08
C THR A 154 3.14 2.49 17.39
N ARG A 155 3.86 3.61 17.43
CA ARG A 155 4.45 4.19 18.64
C ARG A 155 4.40 5.70 18.54
N ASN A 156 4.06 6.39 19.62
CA ASN A 156 4.02 7.85 19.67
C ASN A 156 4.36 8.36 21.09
N ILE A 157 5.32 9.27 21.20
CA ILE A 157 5.63 10.03 22.44
C ILE A 157 5.18 11.49 22.38
N TYR A 158 4.76 11.96 21.22
CA TYR A 158 4.32 13.33 20.95
C TYR A 158 2.88 13.54 21.42
N ARG A 159 2.59 14.74 21.93
CA ARG A 159 1.23 15.08 22.41
C ARG A 159 0.26 15.33 21.25
N LYS A 160 0.77 15.79 20.10
CA LYS A 160 -0.01 16.08 18.89
C LYS A 160 0.78 15.64 17.66
N ILE A 161 0.07 15.02 16.72
CA ILE A 161 0.57 14.66 15.40
C ILE A 161 -0.43 15.20 14.38
N GLU A 162 0.06 15.99 13.43
CA GLU A 162 -0.68 16.36 12.23
C GLU A 162 0.09 15.81 11.02
N ILE A 163 -0.60 15.15 10.11
CA ILE A 163 0.00 14.64 8.87
C ILE A 163 -0.67 15.37 7.72
N LEU A 164 0.15 16.04 6.91
CA LEU A 164 -0.24 16.81 5.74
C LEU A 164 0.28 16.09 4.50
N GLN A 165 -0.47 16.16 3.41
CA GLN A 165 -0.11 15.60 2.12
C GLN A 165 -0.07 16.72 1.07
N ARG A 166 0.92 16.65 0.17
CA ARG A 166 0.95 17.43 -1.08
C ARG A 166 1.55 16.56 -2.19
N TYR A 167 1.41 17.02 -3.43
CA TYR A 167 2.07 16.40 -4.58
C TYR A 167 2.87 17.44 -5.38
N GLU A 168 3.79 16.91 -6.17
CA GLU A 168 4.54 17.62 -7.20
C GLU A 168 4.19 16.98 -8.55
N THR A 169 3.88 17.80 -9.54
CA THR A 169 3.78 17.36 -10.94
C THR A 169 4.95 17.89 -11.74
N THR A 170 5.37 17.08 -12.70
CA THR A 170 6.53 17.35 -13.56
C THR A 170 6.16 17.08 -15.01
N VAL A 171 6.86 17.76 -15.91
CA VAL A 171 6.71 17.55 -17.35
C VAL A 171 7.56 16.38 -17.81
N THR A 172 6.98 15.52 -18.63
CA THR A 172 7.69 14.44 -19.34
C THR A 172 7.55 14.63 -20.85
N ILE A 173 8.57 14.26 -21.61
CA ILE A 173 8.53 14.22 -23.08
C ILE A 173 8.58 12.76 -23.51
N MET A 174 7.60 12.32 -24.30
CA MET A 174 7.39 10.93 -24.68
C MET A 174 7.65 10.70 -26.17
N ASP A 175 8.17 9.53 -26.52
CA ASP A 175 8.45 9.10 -27.90
C ASP A 175 8.18 7.59 -28.07
N GLU A 176 6.91 7.18 -27.90
CA GLU A 176 6.43 5.78 -28.02
C GLU A 176 7.32 4.74 -27.30
N GLY A 177 7.50 4.90 -25.98
CA GLY A 177 8.26 3.99 -25.12
C GLY A 177 9.32 4.72 -24.31
N PRO A 178 10.42 5.21 -24.91
CA PRO A 178 11.33 6.09 -24.21
C PRO A 178 10.64 7.40 -23.82
N HIS A 179 11.07 7.95 -22.69
CA HIS A 179 10.67 9.27 -22.22
C HIS A 179 11.88 10.04 -21.66
N CYS A 180 11.73 11.34 -21.53
CA CYS A 180 12.63 12.21 -20.78
C CYS A 180 11.82 13.04 -19.79
N ASP A 181 12.14 12.89 -18.51
CA ASP A 181 11.46 13.59 -17.44
C ASP A 181 12.23 14.85 -17.05
N LEU A 182 11.55 15.99 -17.02
CA LEU A 182 12.15 17.27 -16.66
C LEU A 182 12.21 17.46 -15.14
N ILE A 183 12.77 16.47 -14.43
CA ILE A 183 12.82 16.42 -12.95
C ILE A 183 13.71 17.48 -12.29
N GLU A 184 14.52 18.19 -13.07
CA GLU A 184 15.39 19.30 -12.61
C GLU A 184 14.94 20.67 -13.14
N TRP A 185 13.72 20.77 -13.68
CA TRP A 185 13.16 22.01 -14.20
C TRP A 185 11.98 22.48 -13.33
N GLU A 186 11.12 23.34 -13.86
CA GLU A 186 9.94 23.83 -13.17
C GLU A 186 9.01 22.68 -12.77
N HIS A 187 8.33 22.88 -11.64
CA HIS A 187 7.36 21.96 -11.08
C HIS A 187 6.12 22.71 -10.62
N PHE A 188 4.97 22.04 -10.60
CA PHE A 188 3.84 22.51 -9.82
C PHE A 188 3.79 21.78 -8.48
N TYR A 189 3.61 22.53 -7.40
CA TYR A 189 3.39 21.99 -6.06
C TYR A 189 1.97 22.30 -5.63
N SER A 190 1.25 21.29 -5.15
CA SER A 190 -0.03 21.53 -4.51
C SER A 190 0.15 22.17 -3.13
N GLU A 191 -0.92 22.80 -2.65
CA GLU A 191 -1.03 23.17 -1.24
C GLU A 191 -0.94 21.93 -0.33
N TRP A 192 -0.53 22.15 0.91
CA TRP A 192 -0.53 21.11 1.95
C TRP A 192 -1.94 20.91 2.49
N GLU A 193 -2.43 19.68 2.43
CA GLU A 193 -3.77 19.33 2.91
C GLU A 193 -3.69 18.27 4.02
N PRO A 194 -4.48 18.37 5.09
CA PRO A 194 -4.45 17.40 6.18
C PRO A 194 -5.00 16.04 5.74
N LEU A 195 -4.34 14.97 6.16
CA LEU A 195 -4.86 13.62 6.00
C LEU A 195 -6.05 13.34 6.91
N THR A 196 -6.96 12.51 6.43
CA THR A 196 -8.09 12.03 7.23
C THR A 196 -7.60 11.02 8.27
N TYR A 197 -7.72 11.36 9.56
CA TYR A 197 -7.45 10.43 10.65
C TYR A 197 -8.62 9.44 10.83
N LEU A 198 -8.29 8.17 11.05
CA LEU A 198 -9.20 7.04 11.27
C LEU A 198 -9.01 6.49 12.70
N PRO A 199 -9.76 6.99 13.69
CA PRO A 199 -9.53 6.68 15.10
C PRO A 199 -9.68 5.19 15.45
N SER A 200 -10.58 4.47 14.75
CA SER A 200 -10.87 3.06 15.01
C SER A 200 -9.68 2.13 14.76
N ILE A 201 -8.73 2.56 13.92
CA ILE A 201 -7.55 1.78 13.55
C ILE A 201 -6.22 2.53 13.78
N ASN A 202 -6.27 3.70 14.44
CA ASN A 202 -5.12 4.55 14.73
C ASN A 202 -4.25 4.82 13.49
N ALA A 203 -4.89 5.16 12.37
CA ALA A 203 -4.23 5.34 11.08
C ALA A 203 -4.71 6.59 10.35
N TYR A 204 -3.95 7.02 9.36
CA TYR A 204 -4.31 8.08 8.43
C TYR A 204 -4.54 7.49 7.04
N GLN A 205 -5.57 7.99 6.36
CA GLN A 205 -5.86 7.65 4.98
C GLN A 205 -5.09 8.58 4.05
N VAL A 206 -4.20 8.04 3.22
CA VAL A 206 -3.54 8.80 2.15
C VAL A 206 -4.57 9.06 1.05
N ARG A 207 -4.65 10.32 0.60
CA ARG A 207 -5.61 10.77 -0.43
C ARG A 207 -5.15 10.30 -1.80
N GLN A 208 -6.12 9.94 -2.64
CA GLN A 208 -5.95 9.78 -4.08
C GLN A 208 -6.26 11.09 -4.80
N TYR A 209 -5.42 11.47 -5.76
CA TYR A 209 -5.60 12.64 -6.60
C TYR A 209 -6.47 12.32 -7.82
N SER A 210 -7.22 13.31 -8.29
CA SER A 210 -7.95 13.20 -9.56
C SER A 210 -7.03 13.38 -10.76
N GLU A 211 -7.46 12.90 -11.92
CA GLU A 211 -6.75 13.15 -13.19
C GLU A 211 -6.56 14.65 -13.49
N SER A 212 -7.53 15.48 -13.09
CA SER A 212 -7.41 16.93 -13.22
C SER A 212 -6.38 17.54 -12.27
N GLU A 213 -6.11 16.90 -11.12
CA GLU A 213 -5.05 17.30 -10.20
C GLU A 213 -3.68 16.88 -10.74
N SER A 214 -3.54 15.63 -11.21
CA SER A 214 -2.27 15.10 -11.74
C SER A 214 -1.77 15.80 -13.00
N ARG A 215 -2.65 16.49 -13.72
CA ARG A 215 -2.32 17.29 -14.92
C ARG A 215 -2.11 18.77 -14.64
N LYS A 216 -2.17 19.24 -13.39
CA LYS A 216 -1.89 20.66 -13.09
C LYS A 216 -0.43 20.97 -13.33
N PHE A 217 -0.16 22.13 -13.91
CA PHE A 217 1.18 22.66 -14.04
C PHE A 217 1.14 24.19 -14.04
N ILE A 218 2.30 24.82 -13.86
CA ILE A 218 2.40 26.27 -14.02
C ILE A 218 2.23 26.67 -15.48
N ASP A 219 1.82 27.91 -15.73
CA ASP A 219 1.73 28.45 -17.08
C ASP A 219 3.15 28.64 -17.65
N VAL A 220 3.42 28.02 -18.81
CA VAL A 220 4.72 28.07 -19.49
C VAL A 220 4.51 28.29 -20.98
N THR A 221 5.39 29.08 -21.62
CA THR A 221 5.31 29.29 -23.08
C THR A 221 5.95 28.13 -23.86
N PRO A 222 5.56 27.91 -25.13
CA PRO A 222 6.21 26.91 -25.99
C PRO A 222 7.73 27.09 -26.10
N GLU A 223 8.23 28.33 -26.13
CA GLU A 223 9.67 28.63 -26.21
C GLU A 223 10.42 28.27 -24.92
N GLU A 224 9.78 28.44 -23.75
CA GLU A 224 10.33 28.05 -22.46
C GLU A 224 10.42 26.53 -22.35
N LEU A 225 9.35 25.81 -22.75
CA LEU A 225 9.36 24.35 -22.82
C LEU A 225 10.44 23.84 -23.76
N GLN A 226 10.55 24.39 -24.97
CA GLN A 226 11.54 23.95 -25.95
C GLN A 226 12.98 24.16 -25.46
N ARG A 227 13.24 25.28 -24.76
CA ARG A 227 14.54 25.56 -24.14
C ARG A 227 14.86 24.58 -23.01
N ALA A 228 13.89 24.31 -22.14
CA ALA A 228 14.05 23.36 -21.04
C ALA A 228 14.36 21.96 -21.58
N VAL A 229 13.63 21.51 -22.60
CA VAL A 229 13.86 20.19 -23.20
C VAL A 229 15.21 20.12 -23.89
N LEU A 230 15.63 21.17 -24.60
CA LEU A 230 16.97 21.23 -25.18
C LEU A 230 18.06 21.14 -24.10
N GLN A 231 17.87 21.82 -22.97
CA GLN A 231 18.85 21.87 -21.87
C GLN A 231 18.95 20.55 -21.10
N HIS A 232 17.80 19.97 -20.72
CA HIS A 232 17.75 18.82 -19.80
C HIS A 232 17.67 17.47 -20.51
N CYS A 233 17.05 17.41 -21.70
CA CYS A 233 16.89 16.18 -22.47
C CYS A 233 17.81 16.13 -23.70
N GLY A 234 18.20 17.29 -24.24
CA GLY A 234 19.07 17.40 -25.41
C GLY A 234 18.32 17.55 -26.74
N GLU A 235 19.09 17.77 -27.82
CA GLU A 235 18.56 18.13 -29.14
C GLU A 235 17.57 17.12 -29.72
N ARG A 236 17.74 15.82 -29.45
CA ARG A 236 16.84 14.78 -29.97
C ARG A 236 15.41 15.05 -29.52
N TRP A 237 15.22 15.29 -28.23
CA TRP A 237 13.91 15.51 -27.63
C TRP A 237 13.33 16.86 -28.03
N ALA A 238 14.17 17.90 -28.09
CA ALA A 238 13.72 19.25 -28.48
C ALA A 238 13.17 19.30 -29.91
N LYS A 239 13.64 18.41 -30.81
CA LYS A 239 13.15 18.28 -32.19
C LYS A 239 11.77 17.62 -32.30
N LEU A 240 11.35 16.87 -31.28
CA LEU A 240 10.02 16.24 -31.26
C LEU A 240 8.92 17.24 -30.94
N ILE A 241 9.27 18.37 -30.33
CA ILE A 241 8.32 19.36 -29.82
C ILE A 241 7.98 20.37 -30.91
N PRO A 242 6.71 20.46 -31.35
CA PRO A 242 6.24 21.52 -32.23
C PRO A 242 6.49 22.92 -31.64
N SER A 243 6.73 23.92 -32.48
CA SER A 243 7.03 25.28 -32.02
C SER A 243 5.89 25.96 -31.27
N ASP A 244 4.66 25.52 -31.48
CA ASP A 244 3.43 26.01 -30.83
C ASP A 244 2.94 25.09 -29.71
N GLN A 245 3.75 24.11 -29.32
CA GLN A 245 3.39 23.08 -28.35
C GLN A 245 3.18 23.65 -26.95
N SER A 246 2.02 23.36 -26.36
CA SER A 246 1.75 23.57 -24.94
C SER A 246 2.15 22.36 -24.10
N VAL A 247 2.47 22.62 -22.84
CA VAL A 247 2.75 21.57 -21.85
C VAL A 247 1.50 20.68 -21.67
N GLY A 248 1.71 19.37 -21.50
CA GLY A 248 0.64 18.41 -21.19
C GLY A 248 -0.15 17.89 -22.41
N THR A 249 0.27 18.25 -23.61
CA THR A 249 -0.23 17.67 -24.86
C THR A 249 0.91 16.94 -25.59
N TYR A 250 0.64 15.74 -26.10
CA TYR A 250 1.64 14.89 -26.75
C TYR A 250 2.46 15.68 -27.80
N PRO A 251 3.81 15.59 -27.80
CA PRO A 251 4.64 14.63 -27.04
C PRO A 251 4.94 15.03 -25.59
N SER A 252 4.44 16.17 -25.10
CA SER A 252 4.56 16.57 -23.69
C SER A 252 3.43 15.97 -22.83
N GLY A 253 3.77 15.43 -21.68
CA GLY A 253 2.86 15.01 -20.63
C GLY A 253 3.11 15.76 -19.33
N ILE A 254 2.12 15.75 -18.44
CA ILE A 254 2.25 16.17 -17.05
C ILE A 254 1.75 15.01 -16.21
N ASP A 255 2.54 14.61 -15.22
CA ASP A 255 2.10 13.63 -14.24
C ASP A 255 2.71 13.92 -12.86
N ILE A 256 2.19 13.26 -11.84
CA ILE A 256 2.72 13.33 -10.47
C ILE A 256 4.08 12.63 -10.44
N SER A 257 5.13 13.40 -10.21
CA SER A 257 6.49 12.88 -10.00
C SER A 257 6.75 12.50 -8.56
N ARG A 258 6.12 13.22 -7.61
CA ARG A 258 6.32 12.99 -6.18
C ARG A 258 5.07 13.21 -5.35
N ILE A 259 4.92 12.39 -4.31
CA ILE A 259 3.96 12.60 -3.23
C ILE A 259 4.72 12.81 -1.93
N PHE A 260 4.28 13.79 -1.14
CA PHE A 260 4.93 14.15 0.11
C PHE A 260 3.96 13.97 1.26
N LEU A 261 4.42 13.35 2.34
CA LEU A 261 3.73 13.37 3.63
C LEU A 261 4.58 14.12 4.64
N LYS A 262 4.08 15.25 5.13
CA LYS A 262 4.72 16.03 6.18
C LYS A 262 4.08 15.75 7.53
N LEU A 263 4.90 15.38 8.50
CA LEU A 263 4.48 15.11 9.86
C LEU A 263 4.87 16.31 10.72
N VAL A 264 3.88 17.00 11.26
CA VAL A 264 4.05 18.10 12.21
C VAL A 264 3.85 17.53 13.60
N LEU A 265 4.93 17.45 14.37
CA LEU A 265 5.01 16.76 15.66
C LEU A 265 5.16 17.80 16.76
N THR A 266 4.22 17.82 17.70
CA THR A 266 4.32 18.67 18.89
C THR A 266 4.67 17.81 20.10
N ASP A 267 5.76 18.12 20.79
CA ASP A 267 6.17 17.42 22.01
C ASP A 267 5.34 17.87 23.23
N GLN A 268 5.66 17.32 24.40
CA GLN A 268 4.93 17.60 25.65
C GLN A 268 5.05 19.07 26.08
N ASP A 269 6.21 19.68 25.86
CA ASP A 269 6.52 21.08 26.20
C ASP A 269 5.92 22.06 25.19
N GLY A 270 5.48 21.58 24.04
CA GLY A 270 4.87 22.35 22.97
C GLY A 270 5.80 22.77 21.86
N GLN A 271 7.02 22.24 21.84
CA GLN A 271 7.94 22.44 20.74
C GLN A 271 7.46 21.65 19.51
N VAL A 272 7.57 22.30 18.36
CA VAL A 272 7.15 21.72 17.08
C VAL A 272 8.39 21.29 16.31
N SER A 273 8.34 20.07 15.77
CA SER A 273 9.32 19.57 14.80
C SER A 273 8.60 19.00 13.58
N GLU A 274 9.24 19.08 12.43
CA GLU A 274 8.71 18.50 11.18
C GLU A 274 9.53 17.27 10.79
N LYS A 275 8.85 16.31 10.15
CA LYS A 275 9.44 15.18 9.45
C LYS A 275 8.79 15.07 8.08
N LEU A 276 9.49 14.48 7.11
CA LEU A 276 9.05 14.42 5.73
C LEU A 276 9.25 13.01 5.16
N LEU A 277 8.22 12.49 4.52
CA LEU A 277 8.29 11.29 3.68
C LEU A 277 8.11 11.76 2.24
N ILE A 278 9.02 11.37 1.36
CA ILE A 278 9.00 11.72 -0.05
C ILE A 278 8.91 10.42 -0.85
N PHE A 279 7.82 10.25 -1.57
CA PHE A 279 7.60 9.12 -2.47
C PHE A 279 7.85 9.61 -3.89
N GLU A 280 8.87 9.07 -4.54
CA GLU A 280 9.19 9.35 -5.95
C GLU A 280 8.52 8.28 -6.82
N LEU A 281 7.66 8.73 -7.73
CA LEU A 281 6.90 7.89 -8.64
C LEU A 281 7.65 7.86 -9.99
N PRO A 282 7.95 6.66 -10.53
CA PRO A 282 8.45 6.55 -11.89
C PRO A 282 7.43 7.16 -12.85
N MET A 283 7.88 8.13 -13.64
CA MET A 283 7.08 8.72 -14.71
C MET A 283 7.38 8.00 -16.03
N GLY A 284 6.44 8.05 -16.98
CA GLY A 284 6.53 7.32 -18.24
C GLY A 284 5.70 6.04 -18.23
N CYS A 285 4.91 5.85 -19.28
CA CYS A 285 4.03 4.69 -19.50
C CYS A 285 4.60 3.78 -20.58
#